data_AF-A0A9Q3PTV2-F1
#
_entry.id   AF-A0A9Q3PTV2-F1
#
_cell.length_a   1.000
_cell.length_b   1.000
_cell.length_c   1.000
_cell.angle_alpha   90.00
_cell.angle_beta   90.00
_cell.angle_gamma   90.00
#
_symmetry.space_group_name_H-M   'P 1'
#
loop_
_entity.id
_entity.type
_entity.pdbx_description
1 polymer ?
#
loop_
_entity_poly.entity_id
_entity_poly.type
_entity_poly.pdbx_seq_one_letter_code
_entity_poly.pdbx_strand_id
1 'polypeptide(L)'
;MGQALLKEVPKLKEWPHFSGEGEYDHMELIRGIDIIKEDFELPDRLLTERFNILFTRSAHRWYIKLRQARGNQSLTWWKTQIIKKWANGAWIFKVEAAFESAKFNSDKDKALTWFFQQKDRFTELYPDMS
;
A
#
# COMPACT_ATOMS: atom_id res chain seq x y z
N MET A 1 5.80 7.95 -30.00
CA MET A 1 6.75 7.69 -28.88
C MET A 1 6.21 6.69 -27.83
N GLY A 2 5.23 5.82 -28.12
CA GLY A 2 4.51 5.08 -27.07
C GLY A 2 4.98 3.65 -26.73
N GLN A 3 5.91 3.05 -27.47
CA GLN A 3 6.32 1.64 -27.25
C GLN A 3 7.64 1.47 -26.48
N ALA A 4 8.46 2.52 -26.36
CA ALA A 4 9.76 2.43 -25.69
C ALA A 4 9.63 2.44 -24.16
N LEU A 5 8.78 3.33 -23.61
CA LEU A 5 8.57 3.48 -22.16
C LEU A 5 7.99 2.20 -21.52
N LEU A 6 7.15 1.45 -22.22
CA LEU A 6 6.56 0.21 -21.71
C LEU A 6 7.58 -0.91 -21.46
N LYS A 7 8.75 -0.89 -22.12
CA LYS A 7 9.82 -1.86 -21.91
C LYS A 7 10.64 -1.58 -20.64
N GLU A 8 10.57 -0.35 -20.14
CA GLU A 8 11.29 0.10 -18.94
C GLU A 8 10.44 -0.02 -17.67
N VAL A 9 9.12 -0.20 -17.82
CA VAL A 9 8.22 -0.43 -16.69
C VAL A 9 8.67 -1.70 -15.93
N PRO A 10 8.86 -1.64 -14.60
CA PRO A 10 9.24 -2.78 -13.79
C PRO A 10 8.28 -3.95 -14.00
N LYS A 11 8.80 -5.17 -13.89
CA LYS A 11 7.96 -6.37 -14.01
C LYS A 11 6.99 -6.40 -12.84
N LEU A 12 5.77 -6.89 -13.03
CA LEU A 12 4.74 -6.92 -11.97
C LEU A 12 5.19 -7.59 -10.67
N LYS A 13 6.11 -8.55 -10.74
CA LYS A 13 6.71 -9.21 -9.58
C LYS A 13 7.53 -8.25 -8.69
N GLU A 14 8.01 -7.14 -9.24
CA GLU A 14 8.80 -6.11 -8.56
C GLU A 14 7.91 -5.00 -7.97
N TRP A 15 6.61 -5.04 -8.24
CA TRP A 15 5.66 -4.08 -7.70
C TRP A 15 5.27 -4.48 -6.27
N PRO A 16 4.84 -3.52 -5.43
CA PRO A 16 4.35 -3.84 -4.10
C PRO A 16 3.13 -4.76 -4.19
N HIS A 17 3.15 -5.86 -3.44
CA HIS A 17 2.03 -6.77 -3.31
C HIS A 17 1.30 -6.49 -2.00
N PHE A 18 -0.03 -6.56 -2.02
CA PHE A 18 -0.86 -6.26 -0.86
C PHE A 18 -1.68 -7.47 -0.45
N SER A 19 -1.43 -7.96 0.76
CA SER A 19 -2.07 -9.14 1.33
C SER A 19 -3.41 -8.85 2.03
N GLY A 20 -3.61 -7.59 2.44
CA GLY A 20 -4.68 -7.20 3.35
C GLY A 20 -4.42 -7.57 4.81
N GLU A 21 -3.21 -8.06 5.10
CA GLU A 21 -2.65 -8.34 6.41
C GLU A 21 -1.46 -7.38 6.63
N GLY A 22 -0.92 -7.26 7.85
CA GLY A 22 0.23 -6.39 8.12
C GLY A 22 -0.13 -4.94 8.49
N GLU A 23 0.89 -4.22 9.00
CA GLU A 23 0.74 -2.87 9.55
C GLU A 23 0.72 -1.80 8.43
N TYR A 24 1.47 -1.95 7.33
CA TYR A 24 1.59 -0.89 6.30
C TYR A 24 1.31 -1.33 4.86
N ASP A 25 1.00 -2.60 4.62
CA ASP A 25 0.97 -3.15 3.26
C ASP A 25 0.04 -2.36 2.30
N HIS A 26 -1.04 -1.74 2.80
CA HIS A 26 -1.97 -0.97 1.96
C HIS A 26 -1.41 0.41 1.56
N MET A 27 -0.66 1.06 2.45
CA MET A 27 -0.05 2.36 2.19
C MET A 27 1.18 2.22 1.31
N GLU A 28 1.99 1.18 1.51
CA GLU A 28 3.10 0.83 0.62
C GLU A 28 2.60 0.56 -0.81
N LEU A 29 1.49 -0.19 -0.95
CA LEU A 29 0.87 -0.41 -2.25
C LEU A 29 0.46 0.91 -2.91
N ILE A 30 -0.27 1.78 -2.21
CA ILE A 30 -0.77 3.04 -2.77
C ILE A 30 0.41 3.93 -3.20
N ARG A 31 1.40 4.12 -2.31
CA ARG A 31 2.60 4.93 -2.60
C ARG A 31 3.40 4.37 -3.77
N GLY A 32 3.64 3.05 -3.80
CA GLY A 32 4.38 2.44 -4.89
C GLY A 32 3.65 2.50 -6.23
N ILE A 33 2.31 2.37 -6.25
CA ILE A 33 1.53 2.59 -7.48
C ILE A 33 1.65 4.04 -7.95
N ASP A 34 1.63 5.01 -7.02
CA ASP A 34 1.77 6.42 -7.37
C ASP A 34 3.11 6.75 -8.00
N ILE A 35 4.20 6.29 -7.39
CA ILE A 35 5.55 6.46 -7.92
C ILE A 35 5.64 5.84 -9.33
N ILE A 36 5.19 4.59 -9.49
CA ILE A 36 5.26 3.92 -10.80
C ILE A 36 4.36 4.59 -11.85
N LYS A 37 3.21 5.12 -11.42
CA LYS A 37 2.33 5.88 -12.32
C LYS A 37 3.02 7.15 -12.81
N GLU A 38 3.67 7.88 -11.92
CA GLU A 38 4.37 9.13 -12.21
C GLU A 38 5.60 8.89 -13.09
N ASP A 39 6.48 7.98 -12.69
CA ASP A 39 7.74 7.68 -13.37
C ASP A 39 7.54 7.18 -14.81
N PHE A 40 6.46 6.42 -15.06
CA PHE A 40 6.21 5.77 -16.34
C PHE A 40 4.95 6.27 -17.07
N GLU A 41 4.33 7.35 -16.57
CA GLU A 41 3.12 7.98 -17.11
C GLU A 41 2.00 6.97 -17.44
N LEU A 42 1.79 5.98 -16.58
CA LEU A 42 0.91 4.86 -16.89
C LEU A 42 -0.58 5.25 -16.84
N PRO A 43 -1.41 4.78 -17.79
CA PRO A 43 -2.84 4.98 -17.72
C PRO A 43 -3.47 4.27 -16.52
N ASP A 44 -4.43 4.93 -15.85
CA ASP A 44 -5.20 4.36 -14.72
C ASP A 44 -5.75 2.97 -15.01
N ARG A 45 -6.25 2.76 -16.23
CA ARG A 45 -6.83 1.48 -16.62
C ARG A 45 -5.81 0.35 -16.53
N LEU A 46 -4.57 0.59 -16.98
CA LEU A 46 -3.51 -0.40 -16.91
C LEU A 46 -3.15 -0.75 -15.46
N LEU A 47 -3.13 0.24 -14.57
CA LEU A 47 -2.86 0.06 -13.15
C LEU A 47 -3.98 -0.74 -12.46
N THR A 48 -5.23 -0.37 -12.70
CA THR A 48 -6.39 -1.06 -12.10
C THR A 48 -6.61 -2.48 -12.63
N GLU A 49 -6.11 -2.80 -13.83
CA GLU A 49 -6.10 -4.18 -14.35
C GLU A 49 -5.06 -5.06 -13.64
N ARG A 50 -3.92 -4.47 -13.23
CA ARG A 50 -2.84 -5.16 -12.51
C ARG A 50 -3.19 -5.53 -11.07
N PHE A 51 -4.22 -4.92 -10.48
CA PHE A 51 -4.70 -5.25 -9.12
C PHE A 51 -5.04 -6.71 -8.89
N ASN A 52 -5.46 -7.43 -9.93
CA ASN A 52 -5.71 -8.87 -9.82
C ASN A 52 -4.44 -9.68 -9.46
N ILE A 53 -3.25 -9.15 -9.78
CA ILE A 53 -1.95 -9.77 -9.51
C ILE A 53 -1.33 -9.20 -8.24
N LEU A 54 -1.44 -7.88 -8.04
CA LEU A 54 -0.84 -7.19 -6.89
C LEU A 54 -1.56 -7.51 -5.57
N PHE A 55 -2.87 -7.76 -5.62
CA PHE A 55 -3.60 -8.22 -4.44
C PHE A 55 -3.41 -9.71 -4.22
N THR A 56 -3.12 -10.07 -2.96
CA THR A 56 -2.97 -11.46 -2.52
C THR A 56 -3.88 -11.73 -1.31
N ARG A 57 -4.06 -13.00 -0.94
CA ARG A 57 -4.80 -13.45 0.26
C ARG A 57 -6.18 -12.77 0.44
N SER A 58 -6.36 -12.07 1.56
CA SER A 58 -7.64 -11.47 1.95
C SER A 58 -7.98 -10.27 1.07
N ALA A 59 -6.98 -9.48 0.67
CA ALA A 59 -7.15 -8.36 -0.25
C ALA A 59 -7.59 -8.83 -1.64
N HIS A 60 -7.04 -9.94 -2.16
CA HIS A 60 -7.45 -10.48 -3.44
C HIS A 60 -8.93 -10.88 -3.46
N ARG A 61 -9.38 -11.61 -2.43
CA ARG A 61 -10.79 -12.01 -2.30
C ARG A 61 -11.73 -10.80 -2.21
N TRP A 62 -11.32 -9.75 -1.48
CA TRP A 62 -12.07 -8.51 -1.41
C TRP A 62 -12.15 -7.80 -2.77
N TYR A 63 -11.03 -7.70 -3.47
CA TYR A 63 -10.94 -7.05 -4.77
C TYR A 63 -11.85 -7.71 -5.81
N ILE A 64 -11.79 -9.04 -5.94
CA ILE A 64 -12.63 -9.77 -6.90
C ILE A 64 -14.11 -9.50 -6.65
N LYS A 65 -14.57 -9.60 -5.40
CA LYS A 65 -15.97 -9.34 -5.04
C LYS A 65 -16.40 -7.91 -5.37
N LEU A 66 -15.55 -6.93 -5.04
CA LEU A 66 -15.87 -5.53 -5.27
C LEU A 66 -15.84 -5.16 -6.76
N ARG A 67 -14.87 -5.71 -7.53
CA ARG A 67 -14.77 -5.55 -8.98
C ARG A 67 -15.97 -6.14 -9.70
N GLN A 68 -16.44 -7.32 -9.28
CA GLN A 68 -17.66 -7.93 -9.82
C GLN A 68 -18.90 -7.07 -9.56
N ALA A 69 -19.01 -6.48 -8.37
CA ALA A 69 -20.19 -5.69 -7.99
C ALA A 69 -20.22 -4.27 -8.60
N ARG A 70 -19.05 -3.66 -8.86
CA ARG A 70 -18.94 -2.24 -9.27
C ARG A 70 -18.36 -2.04 -10.67
N GLY A 71 -17.89 -3.11 -11.32
CA GLY A 71 -17.30 -3.05 -12.65
C GLY A 71 -15.96 -2.29 -12.67
N ASN A 72 -15.65 -1.71 -13.83
CA ASN A 72 -14.44 -0.91 -14.01
C ASN A 72 -14.61 0.46 -13.34
N GLN A 73 -13.63 0.84 -12.52
CA GLN A 73 -13.61 2.09 -11.75
C GLN A 73 -12.24 2.75 -11.87
N SER A 74 -12.18 4.06 -11.62
CA SER A 74 -10.94 4.84 -11.70
C SER A 74 -9.94 4.42 -10.62
N LEU A 75 -8.65 4.75 -10.84
CA LEU A 75 -7.61 4.46 -9.86
C LEU A 75 -7.88 5.19 -8.54
N THR A 76 -8.30 6.45 -8.61
CA THR A 76 -8.68 7.25 -7.43
C THR A 76 -9.77 6.57 -6.61
N TRP A 77 -10.81 6.04 -7.28
CA TRP A 77 -11.88 5.32 -6.59
C TRP A 77 -11.35 4.09 -5.85
N TRP A 78 -10.47 3.31 -6.50
CA TRP A 78 -9.88 2.13 -5.88
C TRP A 78 -9.04 2.48 -4.65
N LYS A 79 -8.19 3.51 -4.72
CA LYS A 79 -7.42 3.98 -3.56
C LYS A 79 -8.32 4.36 -2.40
N THR A 80 -9.41 5.08 -2.66
CA THR A 80 -10.41 5.41 -1.63
C THR A 80 -11.01 4.15 -1.01
N GLN A 81 -11.32 3.11 -1.80
CA GLN A 81 -11.86 1.87 -1.24
C GLN A 81 -10.82 1.09 -0.42
N ILE A 82 -9.54 1.09 -0.82
CA ILE A 82 -8.44 0.49 -0.08
C ILE A 82 -8.30 1.19 1.29
N ILE A 83 -8.17 2.51 1.29
CA ILE A 83 -8.08 3.32 2.53
C ILE A 83 -9.30 3.06 3.41
N LYS A 84 -10.52 3.15 2.85
CA LYS A 84 -11.75 2.90 3.61
C LYS A 84 -11.78 1.52 4.27
N LYS A 85 -11.25 0.49 3.60
CA LYS A 85 -11.28 -0.88 4.09
C LYS A 85 -10.18 -1.17 5.11
N TRP A 86 -8.97 -0.67 4.90
CA TRP A 86 -7.78 -1.03 5.69
C TRP A 86 -7.20 0.06 6.57
N ALA A 87 -7.39 1.34 6.26
CA ALA A 87 -7.06 2.47 7.15
C ALA A 87 -8.25 2.84 8.05
N ASN A 88 -8.96 1.84 8.59
CA ASN A 88 -10.11 2.06 9.46
C ASN A 88 -9.66 2.27 10.92
N GLY A 89 -10.57 2.69 11.80
CA GLY A 89 -10.23 2.97 13.20
C GLY A 89 -9.60 1.79 13.96
N ALA A 90 -9.93 0.54 13.60
CA ALA A 90 -9.30 -0.63 14.21
C ALA A 90 -7.84 -0.82 13.76
N TRP A 91 -7.50 -0.35 12.56
CA TRP A 91 -6.11 -0.30 12.11
C TRP A 91 -5.34 0.82 12.82
N ILE A 92 -5.90 2.02 12.89
CA ILE A 92 -5.31 3.16 13.62
C ILE A 92 -4.98 2.73 15.06
N PHE A 93 -5.96 2.17 15.77
CA PHE A 93 -5.78 1.67 17.13
C PHE A 93 -4.65 0.62 17.25
N LYS A 94 -4.51 -0.27 16.25
CA LYS A 94 -3.42 -1.26 16.24
C LYS A 94 -2.05 -0.60 16.08
N VAL A 95 -1.94 0.40 15.20
CA VAL A 95 -0.70 1.14 14.97
C VAL A 95 -0.35 1.97 16.20
N GLU A 96 -1.32 2.65 16.82
CA GLU A 96 -1.16 3.37 18.09
C GLU A 96 -0.67 2.44 19.20
N ALA A 97 -1.36 1.31 19.42
CA ALA A 97 -0.95 0.34 20.43
C ALA A 97 0.45 -0.24 20.15
N ALA A 98 0.78 -0.48 18.89
CA ALA A 98 2.10 -0.96 18.49
C ALA A 98 3.20 0.11 18.70
N PHE A 99 2.87 1.38 18.48
CA PHE A 99 3.75 2.52 18.73
C PHE A 99 4.00 2.73 20.23
N GLU A 100 2.94 2.79 21.04
CA GLU A 100 3.03 3.03 22.48
C GLU A 100 3.73 1.89 23.25
N SER A 101 3.52 0.65 22.82
CA SER A 101 4.13 -0.52 23.46
C SER A 101 5.54 -0.84 22.98
N ALA A 102 5.98 -0.23 21.86
CA ALA A 102 7.31 -0.46 21.32
C ALA A 102 8.38 0.07 22.26
N LYS A 103 9.27 -0.83 22.70
CA LYS A 103 10.47 -0.49 23.48
C LYS A 103 11.68 -1.00 22.72
N PHE A 104 12.69 -0.17 22.59
CA PHE A 104 13.97 -0.56 22.00
C PHE A 104 14.67 -1.58 22.90
N ASN A 105 15.11 -2.69 22.32
CA ASN A 105 15.91 -3.71 22.99
C ASN A 105 17.29 -3.80 22.32
N SER A 106 18.35 -3.41 23.03
CA SER A 106 19.72 -3.40 22.49
C SER A 106 20.25 -4.76 22.04
N ASP A 107 19.73 -5.85 22.60
CA ASP A 107 20.20 -7.21 22.31
C ASP A 107 19.49 -7.83 21.10
N LYS A 108 18.31 -7.30 20.74
CA LYS A 108 17.44 -7.86 19.68
C LYS A 108 17.27 -6.92 18.49
N ASP A 109 17.24 -5.63 18.74
CA ASP A 109 16.85 -4.63 17.75
C ASP A 109 18.06 -3.92 17.17
N LYS A 110 18.04 -3.73 15.84
CA LYS A 110 18.95 -2.79 15.19
C LYS A 110 18.39 -1.38 15.37
N ALA A 111 19.15 -0.52 16.04
CA ALA A 111 18.73 0.85 16.38
C ALA A 111 18.11 1.60 15.19
N LEU A 112 18.75 1.56 14.02
CA LEU A 112 18.28 2.25 12.83
C LEU A 112 16.94 1.71 12.32
N THR A 113 16.79 0.39 12.24
CA THR A 113 15.56 -0.27 11.80
C THR A 113 14.40 0.03 12.75
N TRP A 114 14.66 -0.07 14.07
CA TRP A 114 13.66 0.22 15.09
C TRP A 114 13.20 1.68 15.03
N PHE A 115 14.14 2.62 14.89
CA PHE A 115 13.84 4.03 14.80
C PHE A 115 13.01 4.36 13.56
N PHE A 116 13.40 3.85 12.38
CA PHE A 116 12.61 4.07 11.17
C PHE A 116 11.20 3.49 11.29
N GLN A 117 11.04 2.31 11.88
CA GLN A 117 9.70 1.75 12.11
C GLN A 117 8.84 2.64 13.02
N GLN A 118 9.41 3.24 14.07
CA GLN A 118 8.66 4.17 14.92
C GLN A 118 8.37 5.50 14.20
N LYS A 119 9.31 5.99 13.37
CA LYS A 119 9.06 7.15 12.51
C LYS A 119 7.91 6.89 11.54
N ASP A 120 7.89 5.73 10.91
CA ASP A 120 6.83 5.35 9.95
C ASP A 120 5.47 5.29 10.65
N ARG A 121 5.38 4.69 11.85
CA ARG A 121 4.17 4.73 12.70
C ARG A 121 3.69 6.15 12.93
N PHE A 122 4.61 7.03 13.34
CA PHE A 122 4.28 8.41 13.66
C PHE A 122 3.78 9.18 12.43
N THR A 123 4.45 9.04 11.29
CA THR A 123 4.04 9.67 10.02
C THR A 123 2.68 9.18 9.55
N GLU A 124 2.37 7.89 9.70
CA GLU A 124 1.09 7.34 9.29
C GLU A 124 -0.07 7.74 10.22
N LEU A 125 0.18 7.84 11.53
CA LEU A 125 -0.81 8.30 12.51
C LEU A 125 -1.04 9.81 12.46
N TYR A 126 0.02 10.57 12.21
CA TYR A 126 0.05 12.03 12.28
C TYR A 126 0.73 12.64 11.04
N PRO A 127 0.11 12.50 9.85
CA PRO A 127 0.69 12.97 8.60
C PRO A 127 0.93 14.49 8.58
N ASP A 128 0.14 15.27 9.33
CA ASP A 128 0.28 16.74 9.40
C ASP A 128 1.37 17.21 10.40
N MET A 129 1.95 16.28 11.18
CA MET A 129 2.96 16.58 12.20
C MET A 129 4.35 15.98 11.87
N SER A 130 4.50 15.37 10.70
CA SER A 130 5.69 14.61 10.30
C SER A 130 6.63 15.30 9.32
#